data_AF-A0A2M9LLV8-F1
#
_entry.id   AF-A0A2M9LLV8-F1
#
_cell.length_a   1.000
_cell.length_b   1.000
_cell.length_c   1.000
_cell.angle_alpha   90.00
_cell.angle_beta   90.00
_cell.angle_gamma   90.00
#
_symmetry.space_group_name_H-M   'P 1'
#
loop_
_entity.id
_entity.type
_entity.pdbx_description
1 polymer ?
#
loop_
_entity_poly.entity_id
_entity_poly.type
_entity_poly.pdbx_seq_one_letter_code
_entity_poly.pdbx_strand_id
1 'polypeptide(L)' 'MQAHLGDQLVVASPATGTTRRDGEVVGLHHEDGTPPYDVRWSDTDRISLFFPGPDTHIRHLNCPAGAGPSHTDAPQEA' A
#
# COMPACT_ATOMS: atom_id res chain seq x y z
N MET A 1 12.62 0.66 2.45
CA MET A 1 11.20 0.66 2.06
C MET A 1 10.49 -0.25 3.04
N GLN A 2 9.39 0.20 3.66
CA GLN A 2 8.61 -0.60 4.62
C GLN A 2 7.19 -0.78 4.09
N ALA A 3 6.65 -2.01 4.15
CA ALA A 3 5.30 -2.35 3.72
C ALA A 3 4.43 -2.74 4.92
N HIS A 4 3.13 -2.47 4.84
CA HIS A 4 2.10 -2.92 5.77
C HIS A 4 1.10 -3.86 5.09
N LEU A 5 0.43 -4.69 5.89
CA LEU A 5 -0.65 -5.55 5.41
C LEU A 5 -1.79 -4.69 4.85
N GLY A 6 -2.27 -5.04 3.66
CA GLY A 6 -3.31 -4.30 2.91
C GLY A 6 -2.77 -3.15 2.06
N ASP A 7 -1.46 -2.90 2.05
CA ASP A 7 -0.88 -1.90 1.16
C ASP A 7 -0.93 -2.35 -0.30
N GLN A 8 -1.04 -1.37 -1.20
CA GLN A 8 -0.91 -1.61 -2.63
C GLN A 8 0.54 -1.51 -3.05
N LEU A 9 1.04 -2.57 -3.68
CA LEU A 9 2.35 -2.61 -4.29
C LEU A 9 2.23 -2.42 -5.80
N VAL A 10 3.05 -1.53 -6.36
CA VAL A 10 3.13 -1.27 -7.80
C VAL A 10 4.58 -1.42 -8.24
N VAL A 11 4.83 -2.37 -9.13
CA VAL A 11 6.15 -2.55 -9.75
C VAL A 11 6.16 -1.81 -11.08
N ALA A 12 6.96 -0.74 -11.15
CA ALA A 12 7.25 -0.10 -12.42
C ALA A 12 8.33 -0.94 -13.12
N SER A 13 8.03 -1.51 -14.28
CA SER A 13 9.04 -2.18 -15.10
C SER A 13 9.71 -1.14 -16.00
N PRO A 14 11.03 -0.91 -15.89
CA PRO A 14 11.75 0.00 -16.78
C PRO A 14 11.91 -0.58 -18.20
N ALA A 15 11.61 -1.86 -18.41
CA ALA A 15 11.63 -2.49 -19.72
C ALA A 15 10.35 -2.14 -20.50
N THR A 16 10.50 -1.24 -21.47
CA THR A 16 9.56 -0.81 -22.50
C THR A 16 8.71 -1.98 -23.05
N GLY A 17 7.58 -2.28 -22.41
CA GLY A 17 6.62 -3.29 -22.88
C GLY A 17 6.12 -4.30 -21.85
N THR A 18 6.70 -4.38 -20.65
CA THR A 18 6.16 -5.26 -19.60
C THR A 18 5.10 -4.52 -18.78
N THR A 19 3.88 -5.07 -18.75
CA THR A 19 2.73 -4.51 -18.03
C THR A 19 3.12 -4.19 -16.59
N ARG A 20 2.92 -2.92 -16.18
CA ARG A 20 2.97 -2.53 -14.76
C ARG A 20 2.19 -3.57 -13.97
N ARG A 21 2.81 -4.15 -12.95
CA ARG A 21 2.17 -5.15 -12.12
C ARG A 21 1.78 -4.53 -10.80
N ASP A 22 0.49 -4.58 -10.50
CA ASP A 22 -0.06 -4.21 -9.21
C ASP A 22 -0.43 -5.45 -8.39
N GLY A 23 -0.27 -5.32 -7.08
CA GLY A 23 -0.64 -6.35 -6.12
C GLY A 23 -0.90 -5.77 -4.75
N GLU A 24 -1.49 -6.58 -3.88
CA GLU A 24 -1.79 -6.24 -2.50
C GLU A 24 -0.86 -7.02 -1.57
N VAL A 25 -0.28 -6.34 -0.58
CA VAL A 25 0.55 -7.00 0.44
C VAL A 25 -0.37 -7.74 1.40
N VAL A 26 -0.38 -9.07 1.33
CA VAL A 26 -1.23 -9.95 2.14
C VAL A 26 -0.48 -10.64 3.28
N GLY A 27 0.85 -10.58 3.28
CA GLY A 27 1.71 -11.15 4.31
C GLY A 27 3.02 -10.39 4.43
N LEU A 28 3.49 -10.19 5.66
CA LEU A 28 4.83 -9.68 5.94
C LEU A 28 5.63 -10.77 6.64
N HIS A 29 6.84 -11.02 6.19
CA HIS A 29 7.74 -11.94 6.89
C HIS A 29 8.41 -11.28 8.10
N HIS A 30 8.58 -9.96 8.05
CA HIS A 30 9.18 -9.16 9.10
C HIS A 30 8.16 -8.18 9.65
N GLU A 31 8.08 -8.09 10.98
CA GLU A 31 7.23 -7.13 11.70
C GLU A 31 7.58 -5.67 11.38
N ASP A 32 8.85 -5.40 11.05
CA ASP A 32 9.33 -4.07 10.64
C ASP A 32 8.86 -3.65 9.24
N GLY A 33 8.18 -4.55 8.51
CA GLY A 33 7.76 -4.34 7.13
C GLY A 33 8.92 -4.38 6.14
N THR A 34 10.03 -5.04 6.48
CA THR A 34 11.18 -5.24 5.58
C THR A 34 10.99 -6.46 4.67
N PRO A 35 11.58 -6.47 3.47
CA PRO A 35 11.44 -7.60 2.54
C PRO A 35 11.95 -8.91 3.13
N PRO A 36 11.40 -10.07 2.73
CA PRO A 36 10.37 -10.24 1.69
C PRO A 36 8.92 -10.14 2.19
N TYR A 37 7.97 -9.99 1.25
CA TYR A 37 6.53 -9.94 1.54
C TYR A 37 5.76 -10.91 0.66
N ASP A 38 4.62 -11.38 1.15
CA ASP A 38 3.64 -12.08 0.32
C ASP A 38 2.72 -11.05 -0.36
N VAL A 39 2.74 -11.05 -1.69
CA VAL A 39 1.93 -10.15 -2.51
C VAL A 39 0.92 -10.98 -3.29
N ARG A 40 -0.37 -10.61 -3.18
CA ARG A 40 -1.43 -11.10 -4.06
C ARG A 40 -1.49 -10.22 -5.30
N TRP A 41 -1.12 -10.78 -6.44
CA TRP A 41 -1.11 -10.03 -7.70
C TRP A 41 -2.51 -9.91 -8.30
N SER A 42 -2.93 -8.71 -8.68
CA SER A 42 -4.26 -8.50 -9.27
C SER A 42 -4.42 -9.10 -10.67
N ASP A 43 -3.31 -9.33 -11.38
CA ASP A 43 -3.33 -9.87 -12.74
C ASP A 43 -3.66 -11.37 -12.78
N THR A 44 -3.24 -12.10 -11.76
CA THR A 44 -3.31 -13.57 -11.69
C THR A 44 -4.06 -14.08 -10.46
N ASP A 45 -4.42 -13.18 -9.55
CA ASP A 45 -4.97 -13.43 -8.20
C ASP A 45 -4.12 -14.40 -7.36
N ARG A 46 -2.84 -14.58 -7.73
CA ARG A 46 -1.91 -15.50 -7.06
C ARG A 46 -1.12 -14.76 -6.00
N ILE A 47 -0.93 -15.43 -4.87
CA ILE A 47 -0.02 -15.01 -3.81
C ILE A 47 1.37 -15.52 -4.15
N SER A 48 2.38 -14.66 -4.10
CA SER A 48 3.78 -15.05 -4.29
C SER A 48 4.69 -14.18 -3.44
N LEU A 49 5.78 -14.80 -2.98
CA LEU A 49 6.85 -14.12 -2.27
C LEU A 49 7.51 -13.11 -3.20
N PHE A 50 7.51 -11.84 -2.81
CA PHE A 50 8.02 -10.73 -3.61
C PHE A 50 9.17 -10.02 -2.92
N PHE A 51 10.22 -9.74 -3.70
CA PHE A 51 11.39 -8.99 -3.29
C PHE A 51 11.38 -7.65 -4.05
N PRO A 52 11.04 -6.53 -3.39
CA PRO A 52 10.97 -5.23 -4.05
C PRO A 52 12.35 -4.77 -4.54
N GLY A 53 12.42 -4.36 -5.80
CA GLY A 53 13.55 -3.64 -6.38
C GLY A 53 13.42 -2.13 -6.23
N PRO A 54 14.41 -1.35 -6.71
CA PRO A 54 14.41 0.12 -6.65
C PRO A 54 13.21 0.77 -7.36
N ASP A 55 12.66 0.12 -8.38
CA ASP A 55 11.50 0.59 -9.14
C ASP A 55 10.14 0.19 -8.51
N THR A 56 10.16 -0.30 -7.27
CA THR A 56 8.95 -0.69 -6.54
C THR A 56 8.40 0.48 -5.76
N HIS A 57 7.10 0.75 -5.94
CA HIS A 57 6.38 1.76 -5.17
C HIS A 57 5.31 1.09 -4.31
N ILE A 58 5.37 1.33 -3.01
CA ILE A 58 4.32 0.93 -2.07
C ILE A 58 3.42 2.15 -1.86
N ARG A 59 2.11 1.95 -2.07
CA ARG A 59 1.06 2.92 -1.79
C ARG A 59 0.36 2.48 -0.51
N HIS A 60 0.71 3.15 0.57
CA HIS A 60 -0.06 3.06 1.80
C HIS A 60 -1.44 3.65 1.53
N LEU A 61 -2.46 2.80 1.50
CA LEU A 61 -3.85 3.24 1.49
C LEU A 61 -4.20 3.69 2.91
N ASN A 62 -3.57 4.78 3.36
CA ASN A 62 -3.96 5.42 4.60
C ASN A 62 -5.38 5.94 4.39
N CYS A 63 -6.36 5.22 4.90
CA CYS A 63 -7.74 5.67 4.98
C CYS A 63 -7.73 7.09 5.56
N PRO A 64 -8.12 8.14 4.81
CA PRO A 64 -8.32 9.46 5.40
C PRO A 64 -9.68 9.45 6.12
N ALA A 65 -9.80 8.67 7.19
CA ALA A 65 -10.87 8.86 8.17
C ALA A 65 -10.49 10.08 9.03
N GLY A 66 -10.60 11.30 8.47
CA GLY A 66 -10.22 12.50 9.23
C GLY A 66 -10.34 13.87 8.56
N ALA A 67 -10.87 13.98 7.34
CA ALA A 67 -11.30 15.29 6.80
C ALA A 67 -12.81 15.20 6.56
N GLY A 68 -13.76 15.89 7.21
CA GLY A 68 -13.86 16.96 8.22
C GLY A 68 -15.40 17.14 8.49
N PRO A 69 -15.93 18.17 9.18
CA PRO A 69 -15.28 19.43 9.51
C PRO A 69 -15.24 19.74 11.02
N SER A 70 -14.27 20.56 11.38
CA SER A 70 -14.40 21.50 12.49
C SER A 70 -15.66 22.35 12.26
N HIS A 71 -16.73 22.09 12.99
CA HIS A 71 -17.72 23.13 13.26
C HIS A 71 -17.60 23.45 14.74
N THR A 72 -17.03 24.62 15.01
CA THR A 72 -17.03 25.30 16.28
C THR A 72 -18.45 25.27 16.88
N ASP A 73 -18.63 24.46 17.93
CA ASP A 73 -19.74 24.62 18.86
C ASP A 73 -19.39 25.78 19.81
N ALA A 74 -19.71 26.99 19.37
CA ALA A 74 -19.97 28.16 20.20
C ALA A 74 -20.86 29.06 19.34
N PRO A 75 -22.02 29.54 19.82
CA PRO A 75 -22.21 30.05 21.18
C PRO A 75 -23.51 29.55 21.84
N GLN A 76 -23.59 29.70 23.17
CA GLN A 76 -24.73 30.27 23.92
C GLN A 76 -24.86 29.60 25.28
N GLU A 77 -24.64 30.36 26.36
CA GLU A 77 -25.49 30.52 27.57
C GLU A 77 -24.97 31.81 28.26
N ALA A 78 -25.66 32.95 28.08
CA ALA A 78 -26.73 33.51 28.92
C ALA A 78 -26.18 34.29 30.12
#